data_AF-A0A7X6UCQ2-F1
#
_entry.id   AF-A0A7X6UCQ2-F1
#
_cell.length_a   1.000
_cell.length_b   1.000
_cell.length_c   1.000
_cell.angle_alpha   90.00
_cell.angle_beta   90.00
_cell.angle_gamma   90.00
#
_symmetry.space_group_name_H-M   'P 1'
#
loop_
_entity.id
_entity.type
_entity.pdbx_description
1 polymer ?
#
loop_
_entity_poly.entity_id
_entity_poly.type
_entity_poly.pdbx_seq_one_letter_code
_entity_poly.pdbx_strand_id
1 'polypeptide(L)'
;MSLVHTAPDQIFALVRPFGSNVLQIHAWPETSLVDVVVALRRQGLEARPTGIDANGQPNALLTFSEHDYSENDLARFVDALNSAGVAAYGYTLVHDHEFIDVDLFRRLGSVPPPHADAPIFMNVLQLDDIDERGSIFAFGDAHKLSLLAERAAAHVDSVDPVEGMKGVDSVHLSFGYDFLVRTGALVDALNEAGIEVHLRVTRAVQ
;
A
#
# COMPACT_ATOMS: atom_id res chain seq x y z
N MET A 1 -26.13 12.14 5.63
CA MET A 1 -25.27 13.21 5.07
C MET A 1 -24.39 12.54 4.03
N SER A 2 -24.60 12.81 2.75
CA SER A 2 -23.84 12.17 1.66
C SER A 2 -22.53 12.93 1.50
N LEU A 3 -21.41 12.27 1.81
CA LEU A 3 -20.09 12.78 1.51
C LEU A 3 -19.91 12.72 -0.01
N VAL A 4 -19.96 13.87 -0.66
CA VAL A 4 -19.54 14.03 -2.05
C VAL A 4 -18.02 13.86 -2.04
N HIS A 5 -17.54 12.64 -2.25
CA HIS A 5 -16.15 12.40 -2.62
C HIS A 5 -15.97 12.90 -4.05
N THR A 6 -15.47 14.13 -4.21
CA THR A 6 -14.73 14.47 -5.42
C THR A 6 -13.55 13.53 -5.47
N ALA A 7 -13.62 12.51 -6.32
CA ALA A 7 -12.48 11.64 -6.57
C ALA A 7 -11.28 12.53 -6.96
N PRO A 8 -10.07 12.29 -6.44
CA PRO A 8 -8.90 12.94 -6.98
C PRO A 8 -8.80 12.59 -8.47
N ASP A 9 -8.54 13.58 -9.34
CA ASP A 9 -8.34 13.37 -10.79
C ASP A 9 -7.16 12.41 -11.10
N GLN A 10 -6.40 12.02 -10.07
CA GLN A 10 -5.25 11.14 -10.14
C GLN A 10 -5.59 9.73 -9.64
N ILE A 11 -5.32 8.74 -10.49
CA ILE A 11 -5.41 7.31 -10.14
C ILE A 11 -4.07 6.88 -9.55
N PHE A 12 -4.12 6.19 -8.43
CA PHE A 12 -2.95 5.62 -7.78
C PHE A 12 -3.00 4.09 -7.82
N ALA A 13 -1.85 3.44 -7.87
CA ALA A 13 -1.76 1.99 -7.77
C ALA A 13 -0.65 1.55 -6.82
N LEU A 14 -0.97 0.64 -5.91
CA LEU A 14 0.02 -0.10 -5.10
C LEU A 14 0.25 -1.45 -5.75
N VAL A 15 1.49 -1.77 -6.10
CA VAL A 15 1.90 -3.05 -6.70
C VAL A 15 2.83 -3.78 -5.75
N ARG A 16 2.51 -5.03 -5.43
CA ARG A 16 3.33 -5.88 -4.56
C ARG A 16 3.38 -7.34 -5.02
N PRO A 17 4.44 -8.10 -4.70
CA PRO A 17 4.44 -9.54 -4.82
C PRO A 17 3.30 -10.17 -4.00
N PHE A 18 2.62 -11.15 -4.59
CA PHE A 18 1.64 -12.02 -3.91
C PHE A 18 2.07 -13.50 -3.94
N GLY A 19 2.87 -13.85 -4.95
CA GLY A 19 3.62 -15.10 -5.06
C GLY A 19 4.84 -14.87 -5.95
N SER A 20 5.69 -15.88 -6.15
CA SER A 20 6.93 -15.71 -6.92
C SER A 20 6.69 -15.20 -8.34
N ASN A 21 5.60 -15.63 -8.99
CA ASN A 21 5.21 -15.26 -10.34
C ASN A 21 3.86 -14.51 -10.41
N VAL A 22 3.41 -13.92 -9.30
CA VAL A 22 2.12 -13.22 -9.20
C VAL A 22 2.31 -11.86 -8.53
N LEU A 23 1.84 -10.80 -9.18
CA LEU A 23 1.73 -9.47 -8.57
C LEU A 23 0.28 -9.16 -8.23
N GLN A 24 0.08 -8.53 -7.08
CA GLN A 24 -1.19 -7.97 -6.67
C GLN A 24 -1.16 -6.44 -6.80
N ILE A 25 -2.27 -5.91 -7.29
CA ILE A 25 -2.44 -4.48 -7.57
C ILE A 25 -3.67 -3.98 -6.84
N HIS A 26 -3.50 -2.90 -6.08
CA HIS A 26 -4.60 -2.15 -5.48
C HIS A 26 -4.67 -0.78 -6.14
N ALA A 27 -5.88 -0.31 -6.43
CA ALA A 27 -6.09 1.00 -7.04
C ALA A 27 -6.77 1.94 -6.05
N TRP A 28 -6.46 3.23 -6.17
CA TRP A 28 -7.20 4.30 -5.51
C TRP A 28 -7.60 5.41 -6.50
N PRO A 29 -8.84 5.92 -6.42
CA PRO A 29 -9.96 5.36 -5.63
C PRO A 29 -10.30 3.92 -6.07
N GLU A 30 -10.97 3.14 -5.22
CA GLU A 30 -11.24 1.71 -5.50
C GLU A 30 -12.04 1.53 -6.81
N THR A 31 -12.83 2.52 -7.19
CA THR A 31 -13.56 2.59 -8.46
C THR A 31 -12.66 2.62 -9.69
N SER A 32 -11.37 2.96 -9.54
CA SER A 32 -10.40 3.07 -10.64
C SER A 32 -9.74 1.75 -11.05
N LEU A 33 -10.13 0.61 -10.48
CA LEU A 33 -9.60 -0.70 -10.90
C LEU A 33 -9.81 -0.96 -12.41
N VAL A 34 -10.93 -0.51 -12.97
CA VAL A 34 -11.21 -0.63 -14.41
C VAL A 34 -10.20 0.17 -15.23
N ASP A 35 -9.88 1.39 -14.80
CA ASP A 35 -8.91 2.25 -15.47
C ASP A 35 -7.50 1.68 -15.39
N VAL A 36 -7.12 1.08 -14.26
CA VAL A 36 -5.84 0.35 -14.11
C VAL A 36 -5.79 -0.85 -15.07
N VAL A 37 -6.88 -1.62 -15.21
CA VAL A 37 -6.95 -2.70 -16.22
C VAL A 37 -6.76 -2.17 -17.64
N VAL A 38 -7.39 -1.03 -17.97
CA VAL A 38 -7.23 -0.40 -19.29
C VAL A 38 -5.78 0.06 -19.51
N ALA A 39 -5.15 0.66 -18.49
CA ALA A 39 -3.75 1.06 -18.54
C ALA A 39 -2.81 -0.14 -18.78
N LEU A 40 -3.02 -1.24 -18.06
CA LEU A 40 -2.25 -2.48 -18.22
C LEU A 40 -2.42 -3.08 -19.61
N ARG A 41 -3.66 -3.16 -20.12
CA ARG A 41 -3.93 -3.69 -21.47
C ARG A 41 -3.24 -2.91 -22.57
N ARG A 42 -3.12 -1.58 -22.43
CA ARG A 42 -2.37 -0.73 -23.39
C ARG A 42 -0.87 -1.07 -23.42
N GLN A 43 -0.35 -1.64 -22.35
CA GLN A 43 1.02 -2.12 -22.23
C GLN A 43 1.17 -3.61 -22.58
N GLY A 44 0.10 -4.26 -23.07
CA GLY A 44 0.08 -5.68 -23.38
C GLY A 44 0.06 -6.58 -22.14
N LEU A 45 -0.30 -6.03 -20.97
CA LEU A 45 -0.36 -6.76 -19.70
C LEU A 45 -1.80 -7.15 -19.39
N GLU A 46 -1.99 -8.37 -18.91
CA GLU A 46 -3.27 -8.87 -18.43
C GLU A 46 -3.33 -8.86 -16.90
N ALA A 47 -4.48 -8.44 -16.37
CA ALA A 47 -4.77 -8.55 -14.96
C ALA A 47 -6.23 -8.98 -14.75
N ARG A 48 -6.45 -9.78 -13.70
CA ARG A 48 -7.75 -10.33 -13.34
C ARG A 48 -8.20 -9.77 -11.99
N PRO A 49 -9.46 -9.32 -11.86
CA PRO A 49 -9.97 -8.90 -10.57
C PRO A 49 -9.93 -10.05 -9.55
N THR A 50 -9.59 -9.73 -8.31
CA THR A 50 -9.59 -10.66 -7.18
C THR A 50 -10.15 -9.99 -5.92
N GLY A 51 -10.59 -10.82 -4.99
CA GLY A 51 -11.26 -10.38 -3.76
C GLY A 51 -12.58 -9.67 -4.03
N ILE A 52 -13.36 -9.47 -2.97
CA ILE A 52 -14.61 -8.70 -3.03
C ILE A 52 -14.65 -7.81 -1.78
N ASP A 53 -14.97 -6.53 -1.95
CA ASP A 53 -15.16 -5.56 -0.87
C ASP A 53 -16.56 -5.68 -0.23
N ALA A 54 -16.87 -4.81 0.73
CA ALA A 54 -18.18 -4.80 1.41
C ALA A 54 -19.35 -4.46 0.46
N ASN A 55 -19.08 -3.87 -0.70
CA ASN A 55 -20.05 -3.44 -1.70
C ASN A 55 -20.20 -4.45 -2.85
N GLY A 56 -19.54 -5.60 -2.78
CA GLY A 56 -19.57 -6.61 -3.85
C GLY A 56 -18.67 -6.30 -5.04
N GLN A 57 -17.80 -5.29 -4.96
CA GLN A 57 -16.86 -4.93 -6.02
C GLN A 57 -15.51 -5.62 -5.82
N PRO A 58 -14.76 -5.89 -6.89
CA PRO A 58 -13.39 -6.38 -6.76
C PRO A 58 -12.54 -5.41 -5.94
N ASN A 59 -11.68 -5.92 -5.06
CA ASN A 59 -10.85 -5.09 -4.19
C ASN A 59 -9.38 -5.01 -4.64
N ALA A 60 -9.00 -5.79 -5.65
CA ALA A 60 -7.65 -5.88 -6.18
C ALA A 60 -7.62 -6.48 -7.58
N LEU A 61 -6.47 -6.41 -8.25
CA LEU A 61 -6.15 -7.17 -9.46
C LEU A 61 -4.96 -8.11 -9.18
N LEU A 62 -4.92 -9.24 -9.89
CA LEU A 62 -3.75 -10.11 -9.99
C LEU A 62 -3.26 -10.15 -11.42
N THR A 63 -1.95 -10.04 -11.60
CA THR A 63 -1.27 -10.31 -12.88
C THR A 63 -0.30 -11.47 -12.71
N PHE A 64 -0.22 -12.31 -13.73
CA PHE A 64 0.49 -13.60 -13.69
C PHE A 64 1.58 -13.60 -14.75
N SER A 65 2.71 -14.23 -14.40
CA SER A 65 3.83 -14.48 -15.31
C SER A 65 4.16 -15.97 -15.37
N GLU A 66 4.71 -16.42 -16.49
CA GLU A 66 5.27 -17.77 -16.63
C GLU A 66 6.59 -17.94 -15.85
N HIS A 67 7.20 -16.82 -15.46
CA HIS A 67 8.46 -16.77 -14.72
C HIS A 67 8.30 -15.95 -13.44
N ASP A 68 9.16 -16.22 -12.47
CA ASP A 68 9.23 -15.43 -11.25
C ASP A 68 9.54 -13.97 -11.56
N TYR A 69 8.86 -13.06 -10.87
CA TYR A 69 9.11 -11.63 -10.96
C TYR A 69 10.41 -11.29 -10.24
N SER A 70 11.38 -10.74 -10.97
CA SER A 70 12.50 -10.05 -10.36
C SER A 70 12.12 -8.62 -9.94
N GLU A 71 12.94 -8.00 -9.10
CA GLU A 71 12.78 -6.57 -8.76
C GLU A 71 12.80 -5.68 -10.01
N ASN A 72 13.58 -6.04 -11.03
CA ASN A 72 13.63 -5.31 -12.30
C ASN A 72 12.34 -5.46 -13.11
N ASP A 73 11.68 -6.62 -13.05
CA ASP A 73 10.38 -6.81 -13.68
C ASP A 73 9.32 -5.96 -13.00
N LEU A 74 9.33 -5.93 -11.67
CA LEU A 74 8.42 -5.11 -10.87
C LEU A 74 8.66 -3.61 -11.10
N ALA A 75 9.92 -3.16 -11.16
CA ALA A 75 10.26 -1.78 -11.50
C ALA A 75 9.72 -1.37 -12.89
N ARG A 76 9.93 -2.23 -13.91
CA ARG A 76 9.40 -1.99 -15.26
C ARG A 76 7.89 -1.97 -15.30
N PHE A 77 7.24 -2.84 -14.53
CA PHE A 77 5.78 -2.89 -14.42
C PHE A 77 5.21 -1.58 -13.86
N VAL A 78 5.83 -1.06 -12.80
CA VAL A 78 5.47 0.23 -12.18
C VAL A 78 5.70 1.38 -13.15
N ASP A 79 6.84 1.42 -13.84
CA ASP A 79 7.15 2.45 -14.83
C ASP A 79 6.14 2.46 -15.99
N ALA A 80 5.66 1.28 -16.41
CA ALA A 80 4.65 1.15 -17.45
C ALA A 80 3.28 1.72 -17.03
N LEU A 81 2.88 1.52 -15.76
CA LEU A 81 1.69 2.12 -15.19
C LEU A 81 1.83 3.64 -15.06
N ASN A 82 2.96 4.12 -14.55
CA ASN A 82 3.28 5.55 -14.45
C ASN A 82 3.21 6.23 -15.82
N SER A 83 3.79 5.61 -16.84
CA SER A 83 3.75 6.12 -18.23
C SER A 83 2.34 6.12 -18.82
N ALA A 84 1.42 5.31 -18.30
CA ALA A 84 0.02 5.25 -18.69
C ALA A 84 -0.88 6.22 -17.89
N GLY A 85 -0.30 7.06 -17.02
CA GLY A 85 -1.02 8.04 -16.22
C GLY A 85 -1.51 7.54 -14.86
N VAL A 86 -1.13 6.33 -14.45
CA VAL A 86 -1.43 5.78 -13.12
C VAL A 86 -0.22 5.99 -12.22
N ALA A 87 -0.36 6.77 -11.14
CA ALA A 87 0.70 6.98 -10.17
C ALA A 87 0.93 5.70 -9.33
N ALA A 88 1.82 4.85 -9.84
CA ALA A 88 2.10 3.53 -9.33
C ALA A 88 3.29 3.53 -8.38
N TYR A 89 3.16 2.78 -7.30
CA TYR A 89 4.19 2.50 -6.32
C TYR A 89 4.38 0.99 -6.22
N GLY A 90 5.55 0.50 -6.64
CA GLY A 90 5.93 -0.90 -6.46
C GLY A 90 6.72 -1.10 -5.19
N TYR A 91 6.43 -2.16 -4.47
CA TYR A 91 7.16 -2.53 -3.27
C TYR A 91 7.59 -3.98 -3.31
N THR A 92 8.82 -4.25 -2.92
CA THR A 92 9.33 -5.61 -2.70
C THR A 92 9.60 -5.84 -1.22
N LEU A 93 9.48 -7.09 -0.80
CA LEU A 93 9.82 -7.55 0.53
C LEU A 93 11.34 -7.47 0.75
N VAL A 94 11.71 -6.90 1.87
CA VAL A 94 13.04 -6.86 2.46
C VAL A 94 12.87 -7.56 3.81
N HIS A 95 13.46 -8.73 3.97
CA HIS A 95 13.43 -9.42 5.25
C HIS A 95 14.52 -8.87 6.14
N ASP A 96 14.16 -8.35 7.32
CA ASP A 96 15.14 -8.15 8.39
C ASP A 96 15.19 -9.42 9.24
N HIS A 97 16.39 -10.01 9.31
CA HIS A 97 16.68 -11.09 10.21
C HIS A 97 16.96 -10.49 11.57
N GLU A 98 15.96 -10.41 12.46
CA GLU A 98 16.28 -10.75 13.85
C GLU A 98 15.14 -11.20 14.76
N PHE A 99 13.92 -10.63 14.83
CA PHE A 99 13.01 -11.08 15.93
C PHE A 99 11.49 -11.17 15.72
N ILE A 100 10.94 -10.80 14.58
CA ILE A 100 9.58 -11.12 14.10
C ILE A 100 9.64 -10.88 12.59
N ASP A 101 8.94 -11.65 11.77
CA ASP A 101 8.89 -11.47 10.30
C ASP A 101 8.30 -10.09 9.93
N VAL A 102 9.13 -9.06 10.03
CA VAL A 102 8.79 -7.70 9.60
C VAL A 102 9.17 -7.63 8.14
N ASP A 103 8.14 -7.71 7.30
CA ASP A 103 8.22 -7.41 5.89
C ASP A 103 8.53 -5.92 5.73
N LEU A 104 9.81 -5.56 5.62
CA LEU A 104 10.21 -4.21 5.23
C LEU A 104 9.99 -4.08 3.73
N PHE A 105 9.59 -2.89 3.27
CA PHE A 105 9.27 -2.71 1.86
C PHE A 105 10.09 -1.62 1.23
N ARG A 106 10.75 -1.93 0.11
CA ARG A 106 11.52 -0.96 -0.66
C ARG A 106 10.77 -0.56 -1.92
N ARG A 107 10.80 0.74 -2.26
CA ARG A 107 10.15 1.24 -3.47
C ARG A 107 10.94 0.85 -4.72
N LEU A 108 10.24 0.42 -5.76
CA LEU A 108 10.79 0.05 -7.05
C LEU A 108 10.25 0.94 -8.17
N GLY A 109 11.05 1.10 -9.23
CA GLY A 109 10.73 1.93 -10.38
C GLY A 109 10.96 3.42 -10.15
N SER A 110 10.52 4.21 -11.11
CA SER A 110 10.55 5.67 -11.05
C SER A 110 9.55 6.16 -10.01
N VAL A 111 10.00 7.02 -9.12
CA VAL A 111 9.14 7.68 -8.15
C VAL A 111 8.23 8.66 -8.92
N PRO A 112 6.89 8.53 -8.80
CA PRO A 112 5.99 9.54 -9.33
C PRO A 112 6.38 10.93 -8.79
N PRO A 113 6.17 12.03 -9.53
CA PRO A 113 6.41 13.35 -8.99
C PRO A 113 5.65 13.52 -7.66
N PRO A 114 6.19 14.26 -6.67
CA PRO A 114 5.50 14.46 -5.40
C PRO A 114 4.11 15.04 -5.63
N HIS A 115 3.10 14.39 -5.09
CA HIS A 115 1.73 14.85 -5.17
C HIS A 115 1.26 15.27 -3.79
N ALA A 116 0.89 16.54 -3.63
CA ALA A 116 0.41 17.09 -2.36
C ALA A 116 -0.79 16.30 -1.81
N ASP A 117 -1.57 15.67 -2.69
CA ASP A 117 -2.76 14.90 -2.37
C ASP A 117 -2.58 13.38 -2.56
N ALA A 118 -1.35 12.87 -2.77
CA ALA A 118 -1.15 11.41 -2.85
C ALA A 118 -1.56 10.74 -1.55
N PRO A 119 -2.38 9.67 -1.58
CA PRO A 119 -2.76 9.03 -0.34
C PRO A 119 -1.62 8.17 0.23
N ILE A 120 -1.74 7.86 1.52
CA ILE A 120 -0.97 6.79 2.15
C ILE A 120 -1.80 5.51 2.11
N PHE A 121 -1.23 4.45 1.58
CA PHE A 121 -1.79 3.10 1.64
C PHE A 121 -1.27 2.41 2.88
N MET A 122 -2.18 1.91 3.72
CA MET A 122 -1.83 1.17 4.92
C MET A 122 -2.35 -0.26 4.81
N ASN A 123 -1.45 -1.23 4.83
CA ASN A 123 -1.80 -2.64 4.96
C ASN A 123 -1.67 -3.05 6.42
N VAL A 124 -2.78 -3.47 6.99
CA VAL A 124 -2.89 -4.01 8.34
C VAL A 124 -2.72 -5.52 8.28
N LEU A 125 -1.74 -6.03 9.03
CA LEU A 125 -1.62 -7.43 9.38
C LEU A 125 -2.08 -7.60 10.83
N GLN A 126 -3.25 -8.21 11.01
CA GLN A 126 -3.70 -8.64 12.33
C GLN A 126 -3.11 -10.02 12.62
N LEU A 127 -2.37 -10.14 13.72
CA LEU A 127 -1.90 -11.43 14.22
C LEU A 127 -3.03 -12.02 15.08
N ASP A 128 -3.46 -13.23 14.75
CA ASP A 128 -4.58 -13.95 15.39
C ASP A 128 -4.20 -14.49 16.80
N ASP A 129 -3.49 -13.69 17.58
CA ASP A 129 -3.07 -14.04 18.94
C ASP A 129 -4.00 -13.45 19.99
N ILE A 130 -3.98 -14.05 21.18
CA ILE A 130 -4.85 -13.76 22.34
C ILE A 130 -4.75 -12.28 22.81
N ASP A 131 -3.74 -11.56 22.32
CA ASP A 131 -3.34 -10.21 22.72
C ASP A 131 -3.78 -9.08 21.74
N GLU A 132 -4.50 -9.40 20.65
CA GLU A 132 -4.89 -8.43 19.61
C GLU A 132 -3.72 -7.57 19.10
N ARG A 133 -2.59 -8.20 18.78
CA ARG A 133 -1.42 -7.51 18.22
C ARG A 133 -1.59 -7.29 16.73
N GLY A 134 -0.96 -6.24 16.20
CA GLY A 134 -1.00 -5.96 14.77
C GLY A 134 0.17 -5.13 14.31
N SER A 135 0.46 -5.25 13.01
CA SER A 135 1.42 -4.43 12.30
C SER A 135 0.71 -3.67 11.19
N ILE A 136 1.08 -2.40 11.00
CA ILE A 136 0.65 -1.61 9.85
C ILE A 136 1.88 -1.28 9.02
N PHE A 137 1.79 -1.58 7.73
CA PHE A 137 2.77 -1.18 6.74
C PHE A 137 2.20 -0.06 5.90
N ALA A 138 2.83 1.10 5.95
CA ALA A 138 2.44 2.29 5.21
C ALA A 138 3.31 2.50 3.98
N PHE A 139 2.66 2.87 2.88
CA PHE A 139 3.23 3.08 1.55
C PHE A 139 2.67 4.38 0.96
N GLY A 140 3.41 5.08 0.10
CA GLY A 140 2.87 6.27 -0.56
C GLY A 140 3.96 7.27 -0.91
N ASP A 141 3.67 8.57 -0.91
CA ASP A 141 4.69 9.59 -1.14
C ASP A 141 5.73 9.66 0.00
N ALA A 142 7.01 9.87 -0.32
CA ALA A 142 8.10 9.84 0.68
C ALA A 142 8.01 10.96 1.72
N HIS A 143 7.55 12.15 1.32
CA HIS A 143 7.35 13.26 2.26
C HIS A 143 6.20 12.95 3.22
N LYS A 144 5.10 12.40 2.68
CA LYS A 144 3.94 11.99 3.49
C LYS A 144 4.26 10.83 4.44
N LEU A 145 5.08 9.87 4.02
CA LEU A 145 5.55 8.80 4.88
C LEU A 145 6.41 9.32 6.04
N SER A 146 7.26 10.31 5.78
CA SER A 146 8.03 10.97 6.83
C SER A 146 7.12 11.68 7.84
N LEU A 147 6.12 12.42 7.36
CA LEU A 147 5.09 13.05 8.20
C LEU A 147 4.29 12.01 9.00
N LEU A 148 3.89 10.91 8.37
CA LEU A 148 3.20 9.81 9.06
C LEU A 148 4.05 9.24 10.17
N ALA A 149 5.34 8.98 9.94
CA ALA A 149 6.24 8.43 10.95
C ALA A 149 6.32 9.34 12.18
N GLU A 150 6.49 10.66 11.96
CA GLU A 150 6.52 11.64 13.05
C GLU A 150 5.21 11.69 13.85
N ARG A 151 4.06 11.62 13.16
CA ARG A 151 2.74 11.72 13.80
C ARG A 151 2.31 10.43 14.48
N ALA A 152 2.64 9.28 13.89
CA ALA A 152 2.25 7.97 14.40
C ALA A 152 2.95 7.62 15.71
N ALA A 153 4.12 8.20 16.00
CA ALA A 153 4.91 7.92 17.20
C ALA A 153 4.16 8.13 18.53
N ALA A 154 3.11 8.96 18.55
CA ALA A 154 2.27 9.16 19.73
C ALA A 154 1.16 8.10 19.91
N HIS A 155 0.91 7.27 18.90
CA HIS A 155 -0.24 6.37 18.82
C HIS A 155 0.16 4.89 18.77
N VAL A 156 1.42 4.58 18.45
CA VAL A 156 1.93 3.22 18.24
C VAL A 156 3.10 2.93 19.18
N ASP A 157 3.51 1.67 19.30
CA ASP A 157 4.59 1.27 20.22
C ASP A 157 5.97 1.42 19.58
N SER A 158 6.07 1.16 18.28
CA SER A 158 7.26 1.47 17.48
C SER A 158 6.88 2.02 16.10
N VAL A 159 7.73 2.91 15.61
CA VAL A 159 7.69 3.45 14.25
C VAL A 159 9.05 3.18 13.62
N ASP A 160 9.05 2.37 12.57
CA ASP A 160 10.26 1.88 11.94
C ASP A 160 10.23 2.28 10.44
N PRO A 161 10.75 3.47 10.08
CA PRO A 161 10.81 3.93 8.70
C PRO A 161 11.90 3.16 7.92
N VAL A 162 11.58 2.79 6.68
CA VAL A 162 12.54 2.19 5.75
C VAL A 162 13.09 3.29 4.85
N GLU A 163 14.36 3.61 5.02
CA GLU A 163 15.03 4.65 4.22
C GLU A 163 15.43 4.12 2.84
N GLY A 164 15.04 4.86 1.80
CA GLY A 164 15.45 4.66 0.42
C GLY A 164 16.39 5.77 -0.06
N MET A 165 16.85 5.68 -1.32
CA MET A 165 17.78 6.67 -1.89
C MET A 165 17.22 8.10 -1.99
N LYS A 166 15.88 8.25 -1.93
CA LYS A 166 15.18 9.53 -2.12
C LYS A 166 14.33 9.92 -0.89
N GLY A 167 14.59 9.31 0.27
CA GLY A 167 13.82 9.49 1.51
C GLY A 167 13.11 8.21 1.92
N VAL A 168 12.09 8.33 2.77
CA VAL A 168 11.35 7.19 3.32
C VAL A 168 10.58 6.45 2.22
N ASP A 169 10.88 5.17 2.04
CA ASP A 169 10.21 4.30 1.08
C ASP A 169 8.91 3.72 1.66
N SER A 170 8.95 3.26 2.91
CA SER A 170 7.81 2.69 3.64
C SER A 170 7.94 2.94 5.15
N VAL A 171 6.87 2.74 5.91
CA VAL A 171 6.90 2.83 7.38
C VAL A 171 6.21 1.63 7.98
N HIS A 172 6.87 0.94 8.90
CA HIS A 172 6.25 -0.08 9.73
C HIS A 172 5.83 0.53 11.07
N LEU A 173 4.59 0.22 11.48
CA LEU A 173 4.03 0.64 12.76
C LEU A 173 3.62 -0.59 13.55
N SER A 174 4.18 -0.75 14.75
CA SER A 174 3.88 -1.88 15.62
C SER A 174 2.90 -1.50 16.73
N PHE A 175 1.96 -2.39 17.01
CA PHE A 175 1.00 -2.27 18.10
C PHE A 175 1.06 -3.50 18.99
N GLY A 176 1.18 -3.27 20.29
CA GLY A 176 1.24 -4.31 21.31
C GLY A 176 -0.13 -4.85 21.71
N TYR A 177 -1.10 -3.98 22.00
CA TYR A 177 -2.46 -4.34 22.44
C TYR A 177 -3.50 -3.34 21.92
N ASP A 178 -4.79 -3.72 21.94
CA ASP A 178 -5.94 -2.92 21.50
C ASP A 178 -5.79 -2.41 20.05
N PHE A 179 -5.20 -3.24 19.19
CA PHE A 179 -4.76 -2.85 17.84
C PHE A 179 -5.86 -2.14 17.03
N LEU A 180 -7.08 -2.67 17.02
CA LEU A 180 -8.18 -2.10 16.22
C LEU A 180 -8.60 -0.71 16.71
N VAL A 181 -8.67 -0.51 18.03
CA VAL A 181 -9.04 0.78 18.64
C VAL A 181 -7.95 1.81 18.36
N ARG A 182 -6.69 1.43 18.56
CA ARG A 182 -5.54 2.32 18.32
C ARG A 182 -5.36 2.64 16.84
N THR A 183 -5.68 1.70 15.94
CA THR A 183 -5.69 1.94 14.49
C THR A 183 -6.72 2.98 14.10
N GLY A 184 -7.93 2.93 14.67
CA GLY A 184 -8.96 3.96 14.46
C GLY A 184 -8.48 5.33 14.91
N ALA A 185 -7.93 5.43 16.13
CA ALA A 185 -7.40 6.69 16.66
C ALA A 185 -6.23 7.25 15.83
N LEU A 186 -5.36 6.39 15.31
CA LEU A 186 -4.28 6.79 14.40
C LEU A 186 -4.86 7.36 13.09
N VAL A 187 -5.81 6.67 12.46
CA VAL A 187 -6.43 7.11 11.20
C VAL A 187 -7.12 8.46 11.39
N ASP A 188 -7.86 8.65 12.49
CA ASP A 188 -8.50 9.92 12.80
C ASP A 188 -7.47 11.05 12.96
N ALA A 189 -6.38 10.82 13.71
CA ALA A 189 -5.31 11.80 13.89
C ALA A 189 -4.59 12.15 12.58
N LEU A 190 -4.37 11.17 11.69
CA LEU A 190 -3.77 11.40 10.37
C LEU A 190 -4.70 12.21 9.46
N ASN A 191 -6.00 11.90 9.46
CA ASN A 191 -7.01 12.65 8.71
C ASN A 191 -7.13 14.10 9.21
N GLU A 192 -7.11 14.34 10.53
CA GLU A 192 -7.08 15.68 11.12
C GLU A 192 -5.84 16.49 10.71
N ALA A 193 -4.72 15.80 10.46
CA ALA A 193 -3.48 16.39 9.96
C ALA A 193 -3.47 16.61 8.43
N GLY A 194 -4.57 16.29 7.72
CA GLY A 194 -4.65 16.41 6.26
C GLY A 194 -3.92 15.31 5.49
N ILE A 195 -3.61 14.19 6.15
CA ILE A 195 -3.01 13.02 5.52
C ILE A 195 -4.15 12.05 5.18
N GLU A 196 -4.53 11.97 3.91
CA GLU A 196 -5.52 10.98 3.46
C GLU A 196 -4.91 9.57 3.53
N VAL A 197 -5.63 8.67 4.19
CA VAL A 197 -5.17 7.29 4.44
C VAL A 197 -6.18 6.27 3.93
N HIS A 198 -5.68 5.24 3.24
CA HIS A 198 -6.44 4.07 2.83
C HIS A 198 -6.01 2.87 3.63
N LEU A 199 -6.85 2.51 4.59
CA LEU A 199 -6.65 1.35 5.42
C LEU A 199 -7.19 0.09 4.74
N ARG A 200 -6.37 -0.96 4.70
CA ARG A 200 -6.79 -2.29 4.28
C ARG A 200 -6.46 -3.30 5.36
N VAL A 201 -7.47 -4.03 5.83
CA VAL A 201 -7.31 -5.10 6.82
C VAL A 201 -7.13 -6.44 6.12
N THR A 202 -5.92 -6.99 6.22
CA THR A 202 -5.62 -8.36 5.82
C THR A 202 -5.58 -9.22 7.07
N ARG A 203 -6.53 -10.15 7.22
CA ARG A 203 -6.45 -11.17 8.27
C ARG A 203 -5.45 -12.24 7.84
N ALA A 204 -4.48 -12.55 8.68
CA ALA A 204 -3.68 -13.75 8.53
C ALA A 204 -4.61 -14.95 8.81
N VAL A 205 -5.08 -15.61 7.75
CA VAL A 205 -5.77 -16.90 7.92
C VAL A 205 -4.68 -17.95 8.14
N GLN A 206 -4.59 -18.50 9.35
CA GLN A 206 -3.79 -19.70 9.62
C GLN A 206 -4.36 -20.92 8.90
#